data_AF-A0A078G7L9-F1
#
_entry.id   AF-A0A078G7L9-F1
#
_cell.length_a   1.000
_cell.length_b   1.000
_cell.length_c   1.000
_cell.angle_alpha   90.00
_cell.angle_beta   90.00
_cell.angle_gamma   90.00
#
_symmetry.space_group_name_H-M   'P 1'
#
loop_
_entity.id
_entity.type
_entity.pdbx_description
1 polymer ?
#
loop_
_entity_poly.entity_id
_entity_poly.type
_entity_poly.pdbx_seq_one_letter_code
_entity_poly.pdbx_strand_id
1 'polypeptide(L)'
;MILCLRLCRRASRSFSSTSTSNTSSLSKLRFLFLPSSPPNPESHYAHLILTSHSFNPNRKWSPHQFHPLVTDPDLLIRVLNMIREKPEIAFHFFKWLQSQRDLKQSSLAFAALLEILVENDLMSKARWVAERSIDLGMHEIYDLLIDLSVVDKGIACKILDLLLWVYTKKSMVKHCLLSFEKMISKGFSPSVRICNLVLRLLRDKKMVNEAQEVYRKMMEREVVPNWPGFCLRWREERLMLLR
;
A
#
# COMPACT_ATOMS: atom_id res chain seq x y z
N MET A 1 3.28 42.07 25.03
CA MET A 1 2.07 42.33 25.83
C MET A 1 0.91 42.65 24.90
N ILE A 2 -0.16 41.85 24.99
CA ILE A 2 -1.57 42.17 24.70
C ILE A 2 -1.96 42.15 23.20
N LEU A 3 -2.51 41.03 22.68
CA LEU A 3 -3.88 40.48 22.80
C LEU A 3 -4.83 41.04 21.73
N CYS A 4 -5.19 40.21 20.75
CA CYS A 4 -6.47 40.32 20.04
C CYS A 4 -7.07 38.92 19.81
N LEU A 5 -7.74 38.44 20.85
CA LEU A 5 -8.83 37.46 20.80
C LEU A 5 -10.06 38.16 20.22
N ARG A 6 -10.67 37.60 19.16
CA ARG A 6 -12.09 37.82 18.88
C ARG A 6 -12.81 36.49 18.62
N LEU A 7 -13.78 36.29 19.50
CA LEU A 7 -14.75 35.21 19.59
C LEU A 7 -15.70 35.22 18.38
N CYS A 8 -16.12 34.04 17.92
CA CYS A 8 -17.42 33.88 17.27
C CYS A 8 -18.18 32.72 17.94
N ARG A 9 -19.28 33.09 18.59
CA ARG A 9 -20.24 32.23 19.30
C ARG A 9 -21.35 31.81 18.31
N ARG A 10 -21.64 30.51 18.29
CA ARG A 10 -22.93 29.81 18.02
C ARG A 10 -23.99 30.48 17.13
N ALA A 11 -24.43 29.71 16.13
CA ALA A 11 -25.85 29.58 15.80
C ALA A 11 -26.17 28.14 15.36
N SER A 12 -26.98 27.45 16.17
CA SER A 12 -27.70 26.22 15.77
C SER A 12 -28.91 26.61 14.94
N ARG A 13 -29.15 25.92 13.82
CA ARG A 13 -30.50 25.73 13.26
C ARG A 13 -30.61 24.32 12.67
N SER A 14 -31.58 23.58 13.18
CA SER A 14 -32.12 22.34 12.63
C SER A 14 -33.13 22.67 11.52
N PHE A 15 -33.16 21.88 10.44
CA PHE A 15 -34.40 21.39 9.84
C PHE A 15 -34.13 20.26 8.82
N SER A 16 -34.78 19.13 9.10
CA SER A 16 -35.49 18.18 8.22
C SER A 16 -34.87 17.63 6.93
N SER A 17 -34.76 16.31 6.98
CA SER A 17 -34.78 15.27 5.94
C SER A 17 -35.48 15.61 4.61
N THR A 18 -34.78 15.34 3.51
CA THR A 18 -35.36 14.63 2.35
C THR A 18 -34.31 13.66 1.79
N SER A 19 -34.70 12.39 1.79
CA SER A 19 -34.04 11.23 1.23
C SER A 19 -33.77 11.33 -0.27
N THR A 20 -32.58 10.90 -0.73
CA THR A 20 -32.41 10.19 -2.01
C THR A 20 -31.14 9.33 -1.99
N SER A 21 -31.37 8.03 -1.92
CA SER A 21 -30.61 6.89 -2.45
C SER A 21 -29.32 7.14 -3.24
N ASN A 22 -28.19 6.60 -2.76
CA ASN A 22 -27.45 5.50 -3.41
C ASN A 22 -26.14 5.22 -2.67
N THR A 23 -26.21 4.39 -1.63
CA THR A 23 -25.05 3.81 -0.96
C THR A 23 -24.97 2.32 -1.30
N SER A 24 -24.35 1.99 -2.44
CA SER A 24 -23.99 0.62 -2.76
C SER A 24 -22.51 0.57 -3.15
N SER A 25 -21.66 0.14 -2.21
CA SER A 25 -20.49 -0.68 -2.55
C SER A 25 -19.71 -1.18 -1.32
N LEU A 26 -19.54 -0.39 -0.25
CA LEU A 26 -18.52 -0.71 0.77
C LEU A 26 -18.99 -0.90 2.22
N SER A 27 -20.30 -0.87 2.48
CA SER A 27 -20.87 -1.38 3.75
C SER A 27 -20.80 -2.91 3.87
N LYS A 28 -20.40 -3.64 2.81
CA LYS A 28 -20.43 -5.11 2.74
C LYS A 28 -19.27 -5.84 3.43
N LEU A 29 -18.14 -5.18 3.72
CA LEU A 29 -16.97 -5.86 4.31
C LEU A 29 -16.78 -5.62 5.81
N ARG A 30 -17.53 -4.68 6.42
CA ARG A 30 -17.36 -4.31 7.83
C ARG A 30 -18.43 -4.86 8.79
N PHE A 31 -19.51 -5.44 8.28
CA PHE A 31 -20.56 -6.04 9.11
C PHE A 31 -21.07 -7.35 8.50
N LEU A 32 -20.42 -8.46 8.82
CA LEU A 32 -21.04 -9.79 8.73
C LEU A 32 -20.88 -10.52 10.07
N PHE A 33 -21.88 -10.26 10.90
CA PHE A 33 -22.57 -11.16 11.82
C PHE A 33 -22.01 -11.54 13.21
N LEU A 34 -22.91 -11.31 14.18
CA LEU A 34 -23.04 -11.90 15.51
C LEU A 34 -23.15 -13.46 15.47
N PRO A 35 -22.99 -14.13 16.63
CA PRO A 35 -22.67 -15.56 16.69
C PRO A 35 -23.90 -16.47 16.58
N SER A 36 -23.88 -17.43 15.64
CA SER A 36 -24.31 -18.83 15.84
C SER A 36 -24.34 -19.64 14.52
N SER A 37 -23.62 -20.78 14.52
CA SER A 37 -23.61 -21.90 13.53
C SER A 37 -22.83 -21.68 12.20
N PRO A 38 -22.42 -22.77 11.50
CA PRO A 38 -21.33 -23.74 11.75
C PRO A 38 -19.92 -23.08 11.65
N PRO A 39 -18.77 -23.76 11.78
CA PRO A 39 -17.48 -23.09 11.61
C PRO A 39 -17.35 -22.64 10.15
N ASN A 40 -17.46 -21.33 9.93
CA ASN A 40 -17.14 -20.70 8.67
C ASN A 40 -15.77 -21.23 8.17
N PRO A 41 -15.64 -21.68 6.90
CA PRO A 41 -14.40 -22.26 6.39
C PRO A 41 -13.19 -21.35 6.63
N GLU A 42 -13.34 -20.02 6.57
CA GLU A 42 -12.25 -19.10 6.92
C GLU A 42 -11.82 -19.19 8.39
N SER A 43 -12.76 -19.36 9.33
CA SER A 43 -12.44 -19.58 10.75
C SER A 43 -11.69 -20.87 10.99
N HIS A 44 -12.07 -21.94 10.28
CA HIS A 44 -11.37 -23.22 10.34
C HIS A 44 -9.91 -23.07 9.88
N TYR A 45 -9.69 -22.47 8.71
CA TYR A 45 -8.34 -22.28 8.19
C TYR A 45 -7.51 -21.29 9.01
N ALA A 46 -8.10 -20.18 9.48
CA ALA A 46 -7.43 -19.24 10.36
C ALA A 46 -6.95 -19.94 11.63
N HIS A 47 -7.82 -20.72 12.28
CA HIS A 47 -7.43 -21.50 13.46
C HIS A 47 -6.32 -22.51 13.16
N LEU A 48 -6.40 -23.25 12.05
CA LEU A 48 -5.35 -24.19 11.63
C LEU A 48 -4.01 -23.48 11.42
N ILE A 49 -4.00 -22.33 10.75
CA ILE A 49 -2.78 -21.54 10.52
C ILE A 49 -2.19 -21.09 11.85
N LEU A 50 -3.01 -20.55 12.76
CA LEU A 50 -2.54 -20.05 14.05
C LEU A 50 -1.99 -21.16 14.96
N THR A 51 -2.67 -22.30 15.02
CA THR A 51 -2.26 -23.45 15.87
C THR A 51 -1.06 -24.21 15.32
N SER A 52 -0.86 -24.21 14.01
CA SER A 52 0.29 -24.86 13.39
C SER A 52 1.64 -24.20 13.72
N HIS A 53 1.64 -22.89 14.03
CA HIS A 53 2.86 -22.11 14.24
C HIS A 53 3.17 -21.81 15.72
N SER A 54 2.20 -21.98 16.64
CA SER A 54 2.42 -21.71 18.06
C SER A 54 3.36 -22.71 18.75
N PHE A 55 3.66 -23.86 18.12
CA PHE A 55 4.39 -24.95 18.77
C PHE A 55 5.73 -25.34 18.12
N ASN A 56 6.01 -24.99 16.85
CA ASN A 56 7.31 -25.31 16.23
C ASN A 56 7.58 -24.51 14.94
N PRO A 57 8.62 -23.66 14.87
CA PRO A 57 8.98 -22.88 13.68
C PRO A 57 9.44 -23.75 12.48
N ASN A 58 9.76 -25.03 12.69
CA ASN A 58 10.18 -25.96 11.63
C ASN A 58 9.03 -26.79 11.05
N ARG A 59 7.80 -26.69 11.58
CA ARG A 59 6.66 -27.45 11.05
C ARG A 59 6.13 -26.77 9.80
N LYS A 60 6.37 -27.38 8.64
CA LYS A 60 5.87 -26.90 7.35
C LYS A 60 4.38 -27.23 7.22
N TRP A 61 3.59 -26.27 6.72
CA TRP A 61 2.21 -26.49 6.34
C TRP A 61 2.13 -27.56 5.24
N SER A 62 1.06 -28.37 5.25
CA SER A 62 0.87 -29.43 4.27
C SER A 62 0.08 -28.91 3.05
N PRO A 63 0.56 -29.10 1.80
CA PRO A 63 -0.11 -28.56 0.61
C PRO A 63 -1.55 -29.04 0.46
N HIS A 64 -1.81 -30.33 0.74
CA HIS A 64 -3.14 -30.92 0.61
C HIS A 64 -4.17 -30.30 1.56
N GLN A 65 -3.77 -29.93 2.77
CA GLN A 65 -4.68 -29.34 3.76
C GLN A 65 -5.11 -27.92 3.37
N PHE A 66 -4.25 -27.16 2.70
CA PHE A 66 -4.52 -25.77 2.32
C PHE A 66 -4.83 -25.60 0.82
N HIS A 67 -5.05 -26.70 0.10
CA HIS A 67 -5.39 -26.67 -1.33
C HIS A 67 -6.57 -25.72 -1.65
N PRO A 68 -7.63 -25.61 -0.83
CA PRO A 68 -8.68 -24.61 -1.07
C PRO A 68 -8.16 -23.16 -1.05
N LEU A 69 -7.20 -22.82 -0.19
CA LEU A 69 -6.59 -21.48 -0.16
C LEU A 69 -5.63 -21.23 -1.32
N VAL A 70 -5.10 -22.29 -1.92
CA VAL A 70 -4.26 -22.22 -3.13
C VAL A 70 -5.12 -21.92 -4.36
N THR A 71 -6.36 -22.42 -4.38
CA THR A 71 -7.26 -22.37 -5.54
C THR A 71 -8.27 -21.22 -5.47
N ASP A 72 -8.68 -20.81 -4.27
CA ASP A 72 -9.67 -19.76 -4.00
C ASP A 72 -8.99 -18.51 -3.37
N PRO A 73 -8.70 -17.48 -4.18
CA PRO A 73 -8.13 -16.23 -3.69
C PRO A 73 -9.03 -15.46 -2.73
N ASP A 74 -10.36 -15.55 -2.87
CA ASP A 74 -11.29 -14.82 -2.02
C ASP A 74 -11.30 -15.41 -0.61
N LEU A 75 -11.28 -16.75 -0.51
CA LEU A 75 -11.09 -17.44 0.76
C LEU A 75 -9.73 -17.10 1.39
N LEU A 76 -8.64 -17.04 0.60
CA LEU A 76 -7.34 -16.63 1.09
C LEU A 76 -7.37 -15.21 1.68
N ILE A 77 -7.99 -14.25 1.00
CA ILE A 77 -8.12 -12.87 1.48
C ILE A 77 -8.90 -12.83 2.81
N ARG A 78 -10.02 -13.56 2.91
CA ARG A 78 -10.82 -13.64 4.15
C ARG A 78 -10.00 -14.23 5.29
N VAL A 79 -9.28 -15.32 5.05
CA VAL A 79 -8.40 -15.96 6.04
C VAL A 79 -7.26 -15.03 6.49
N LEU A 80 -6.59 -14.35 5.55
CA LEU A 80 -5.54 -13.37 5.88
C LEU A 80 -6.06 -12.26 6.79
N ASN A 81 -7.26 -11.75 6.52
CA ASN A 81 -7.90 -10.73 7.36
C ASN A 81 -8.25 -11.25 8.77
N MET A 82 -8.63 -12.53 8.91
CA MET A 82 -8.87 -13.13 10.23
C MET A 82 -7.61 -13.28 11.07
N ILE A 83 -6.45 -13.47 10.45
CA ILE A 83 -5.16 -13.62 11.14
C ILE A 83 -4.36 -12.31 11.16
N ARG A 84 -5.00 -11.16 10.87
CA ARG A 84 -4.38 -9.82 10.84
C ARG A 84 -3.65 -9.46 12.14
N GLU A 85 -4.18 -9.89 13.28
CA GLU A 85 -3.58 -9.71 14.62
C GLU A 85 -2.28 -10.50 14.84
N LYS A 86 -1.94 -11.42 13.92
CA LYS A 86 -0.72 -12.23 13.93
C LYS A 86 0.02 -12.07 12.59
N PRO A 87 0.49 -10.86 12.26
CA PRO A 87 1.02 -10.52 10.93
C PRO A 87 2.28 -11.30 10.54
N GLU A 88 3.09 -11.70 11.53
CA GLU A 88 4.23 -12.60 11.36
C GLU A 88 3.83 -13.97 10.80
N ILE A 89 2.81 -14.58 11.40
CA ILE A 89 2.28 -15.89 10.99
C ILE A 89 1.66 -15.76 9.59
N ALA A 90 0.89 -14.69 9.35
CA ALA A 90 0.29 -14.40 8.06
C ALA A 90 1.34 -14.31 6.94
N PHE A 91 2.45 -13.59 7.20
CA PHE A 91 3.57 -13.51 6.26
C PHE A 91 4.22 -14.85 5.99
N HIS A 92 4.55 -15.62 7.04
CA HIS A 92 5.21 -16.91 6.86
C HIS A 92 4.32 -17.89 6.11
N PHE A 93 3.02 -17.91 6.40
CA PHE A 93 2.02 -18.70 5.71
C PHE A 93 1.94 -18.31 4.24
N PHE A 94 1.82 -17.01 3.95
CA PHE A 94 1.79 -16.51 2.58
C PHE A 94 3.07 -16.82 1.81
N LYS A 95 4.24 -16.66 2.44
CA LYS A 95 5.53 -17.02 1.83
C LYS A 95 5.60 -18.51 1.49
N TRP A 96 5.06 -19.38 2.35
CA TRP A 96 4.93 -20.80 2.05
C TRP A 96 3.94 -21.07 0.92
N LEU A 97 2.81 -20.36 0.87
CA LEU A 97 1.85 -20.45 -0.25
C LEU A 97 2.52 -20.14 -1.58
N GLN A 98 3.39 -19.13 -1.63
CA GLN A 98 4.15 -18.75 -2.83
C GLN A 98 5.09 -19.84 -3.35
N SER A 99 5.32 -20.90 -2.57
CA SER A 99 6.11 -22.08 -2.99
C SER A 99 5.24 -23.20 -3.58
N GLN A 100 3.90 -23.06 -3.59
CA GLN A 100 3.00 -24.07 -4.15
C GLN A 100 2.93 -23.93 -5.68
N ARG A 101 2.92 -25.06 -6.38
CA ARG A 101 2.94 -25.10 -7.86
C ARG A 101 1.62 -24.59 -8.46
N ASP A 102 0.50 -24.90 -7.83
CA ASP A 102 -0.84 -24.61 -8.35
C ASP A 102 -1.42 -23.29 -7.80
N LEU A 103 -0.59 -22.45 -7.18
CA LEU A 103 -1.06 -21.22 -6.56
C LEU A 103 -1.63 -20.26 -7.60
N LYS A 104 -2.94 -20.00 -7.47
CA LYS A 104 -3.59 -18.93 -8.21
C LYS A 104 -3.18 -17.59 -7.60
N GLN A 105 -2.30 -16.89 -8.30
CA GLN A 105 -1.82 -15.56 -7.89
C GLN A 105 -2.97 -14.54 -7.91
N SER A 106 -3.00 -13.66 -6.92
CA SER A 106 -4.04 -12.64 -6.77
C SER A 106 -3.44 -11.36 -6.22
N SER A 107 -3.49 -10.28 -7.00
CA SER A 107 -3.02 -8.95 -6.59
C SER A 107 -3.74 -8.44 -5.35
N LEU A 108 -5.02 -8.79 -5.16
CA LEU A 108 -5.79 -8.51 -3.95
C LEU A 108 -5.24 -9.20 -2.70
N ALA A 109 -4.78 -10.45 -2.81
CA ALA A 109 -4.18 -11.16 -1.68
C ALA A 109 -2.83 -10.54 -1.29
N PHE A 110 -2.03 -10.09 -2.27
CA PHE A 110 -0.81 -9.32 -2.00
C PHE A 110 -1.12 -7.97 -1.37
N ALA A 111 -2.12 -7.23 -1.87
CA ALA A 111 -2.54 -5.95 -1.31
C ALA A 111 -3.00 -6.10 0.15
N ALA A 112 -3.84 -7.09 0.43
CA ALA A 112 -4.30 -7.40 1.79
C ALA A 112 -3.13 -7.70 2.73
N LEU A 113 -2.16 -8.52 2.31
CA LEU A 113 -0.98 -8.80 3.13
C LEU A 113 -0.08 -7.57 3.31
N LEU A 114 0.11 -6.74 2.28
CA LEU A 114 0.87 -5.50 2.40
C LEU A 114 0.24 -4.54 3.42
N GLU A 115 -1.08 -4.39 3.39
CA GLU A 115 -1.82 -3.62 4.39
C GLU A 115 -1.57 -4.15 5.80
N ILE A 116 -1.80 -5.45 6.03
CA ILE A 116 -1.57 -6.10 7.33
C ILE A 116 -0.13 -5.85 7.84
N LEU A 117 0.87 -5.98 6.97
CA LEU A 117 2.27 -5.84 7.37
C LEU A 117 2.66 -4.39 7.64
N VAL A 118 2.16 -3.44 6.86
CA VAL A 118 2.48 -2.01 7.05
C VAL A 118 1.72 -1.43 8.24
N GLU A 119 0.48 -1.87 8.47
CA GLU A 119 -0.30 -1.53 9.66
C GLU A 119 0.41 -1.94 10.96
N ASN A 120 1.14 -3.07 10.92
CA ASN A 120 1.91 -3.59 12.04
C ASN A 120 3.42 -3.23 11.99
N ASP A 121 3.80 -2.22 11.21
CA ASP A 121 5.18 -1.72 11.04
C ASP A 121 6.24 -2.78 10.65
N LEU A 122 5.82 -3.91 10.05
CA LEU A 122 6.70 -4.98 9.55
C LEU A 122 7.27 -4.67 8.16
N MET A 123 7.90 -3.51 8.02
CA MET A 123 8.38 -2.98 6.74
C MET A 123 9.37 -3.89 6.00
N SER A 124 10.21 -4.65 6.72
CA SER A 124 11.15 -5.60 6.09
C SER A 124 10.43 -6.74 5.38
N LYS A 125 9.30 -7.20 5.92
CA LYS A 125 8.46 -8.25 5.31
C LYS A 125 7.59 -7.68 4.20
N ALA A 126 7.03 -6.49 4.41
CA ALA A 126 6.29 -5.78 3.37
C ALA A 126 7.16 -5.56 2.11
N ARG A 127 8.44 -5.22 2.27
CA ARG A 127 9.40 -5.13 1.14
C ARG A 127 9.48 -6.42 0.35
N TRP A 128 9.61 -7.57 1.02
CA TRP A 128 9.66 -8.86 0.34
C TRP A 128 8.37 -9.11 -0.47
N VAL A 129 7.21 -8.82 0.10
CA VAL A 129 5.91 -8.99 -0.57
C VAL A 129 5.79 -8.06 -1.77
N ALA A 130 6.21 -6.80 -1.64
CA ALA A 130 6.19 -5.80 -2.71
C ALA A 130 7.18 -6.16 -3.84
N GLU A 131 8.40 -6.59 -3.53
CA GLU A 131 9.34 -7.05 -4.56
C GLU A 131 8.78 -8.27 -5.30
N ARG A 132 8.20 -9.21 -4.56
CA ARG A 132 7.63 -10.43 -5.14
C ARG A 132 6.43 -10.15 -6.05
N SER A 133 5.55 -9.21 -5.71
CA SER A 133 4.42 -8.84 -6.57
C SER A 133 4.89 -8.24 -7.89
N ILE A 134 5.92 -7.38 -7.85
CA ILE A 134 6.52 -6.80 -9.06
C ILE A 134 7.25 -7.85 -9.89
N ASP A 135 7.94 -8.80 -9.27
CA ASP A 135 8.58 -9.93 -9.98
C ASP A 135 7.58 -10.87 -10.66
N LEU A 136 6.35 -10.90 -10.18
CA LEU A 136 5.23 -11.62 -10.80
C LEU A 136 4.47 -10.77 -11.83
N GLY A 137 4.92 -9.54 -12.09
CA GLY A 137 4.31 -8.63 -13.08
C GLY A 137 2.98 -8.00 -12.64
N MET A 138 2.63 -8.06 -11.34
CA MET A 138 1.36 -7.52 -10.81
C MET A 138 1.43 -6.00 -10.62
N HIS A 139 1.53 -5.25 -11.71
CA HIS A 139 1.62 -3.78 -11.66
C HIS A 139 0.29 -3.11 -11.29
N GLU A 140 -0.83 -3.78 -11.56
CA GLU A 140 -2.18 -3.36 -11.22
C GLU A 140 -2.42 -3.24 -9.70
N ILE A 141 -1.55 -3.85 -8.88
CA ILE A 141 -1.62 -3.72 -7.41
C ILE A 141 -1.55 -2.26 -6.95
N TYR A 142 -0.85 -1.41 -7.70
CA TYR A 142 -0.73 0.01 -7.39
C TYR A 142 -2.09 0.72 -7.52
N ASP A 143 -2.82 0.40 -8.58
CA ASP A 143 -4.13 0.97 -8.88
C ASP A 143 -5.16 0.49 -7.86
N LEU A 144 -5.12 -0.81 -7.57
CA LEU A 144 -5.93 -1.41 -6.53
C LEU A 144 -5.73 -0.73 -5.18
N LEU A 145 -4.49 -0.50 -4.74
CA LEU A 145 -4.21 0.15 -3.46
C LEU A 145 -4.71 1.60 -3.43
N ILE A 146 -4.64 2.33 -4.55
CA ILE A 146 -5.24 3.66 -4.66
C ILE A 146 -6.77 3.58 -4.55
N ASP A 147 -7.41 2.58 -5.15
CA ASP A 147 -8.86 2.46 -5.11
C ASP A 147 -9.37 1.96 -3.74
N LEU A 148 -8.60 1.10 -3.06
CA LEU A 148 -8.89 0.61 -1.71
C LEU A 148 -8.57 1.62 -0.60
N SER A 149 -7.73 2.63 -0.88
CA SER A 149 -7.23 3.64 0.08
C SER A 149 -8.28 4.56 0.72
N VAL A 150 -9.56 4.39 0.38
CA VAL A 150 -10.69 5.14 0.99
C VAL A 150 -10.70 4.99 2.51
N VAL A 151 -10.12 3.90 3.04
CA VAL A 151 -10.16 3.54 4.45
C VAL A 151 -9.06 4.19 5.29
N ASP A 152 -7.80 4.12 4.86
CA ASP A 152 -6.65 4.72 5.55
C ASP A 152 -5.62 5.22 4.53
N LYS A 153 -5.62 6.52 4.28
CA LYS A 153 -4.68 7.16 3.37
C LYS A 153 -3.22 7.09 3.85
N GLY A 154 -2.99 7.00 5.16
CA GLY A 154 -1.65 6.94 5.73
C GLY A 154 -0.97 5.61 5.45
N ILE A 155 -1.67 4.50 5.68
CA ILE A 155 -1.20 3.15 5.34
C ILE A 155 -1.01 3.03 3.83
N ALA A 156 -1.99 3.47 3.03
CA ALA A 156 -1.89 3.46 1.58
C ALA A 156 -0.67 4.25 1.08
N CYS A 157 -0.43 5.48 1.58
CA CYS A 157 0.77 6.27 1.28
C CYS A 157 2.06 5.47 1.50
N LYS A 158 2.20 4.80 2.67
CA LYS A 158 3.39 4.00 3.00
C LYS A 158 3.60 2.85 2.02
N ILE A 159 2.53 2.16 1.60
CA ILE A 159 2.61 1.05 0.64
C ILE A 159 2.93 1.56 -0.77
N LEU A 160 2.31 2.65 -1.23
CA LEU A 160 2.58 3.25 -2.54
C LEU A 160 4.04 3.73 -2.64
N ASP A 161 4.55 4.38 -1.58
CA ASP A 161 5.96 4.74 -1.46
C ASP A 161 6.88 3.52 -1.53
N LEU A 162 6.49 2.42 -0.89
CA LEU A 162 7.23 1.15 -0.93
C LEU A 162 7.25 0.57 -2.36
N LEU A 163 6.13 0.56 -3.08
CA LEU A 163 6.07 0.07 -4.46
C LEU A 163 6.90 0.96 -5.40
N LEU A 164 6.83 2.29 -5.25
CA LEU A 164 7.69 3.23 -5.97
C LEU A 164 9.16 2.95 -5.70
N TRP A 165 9.54 2.69 -4.44
CA TRP A 165 10.90 2.28 -4.09
C TRP A 165 11.33 1.02 -4.86
N VAL A 166 10.49 -0.03 -4.91
CA VAL A 166 10.77 -1.26 -5.66
C VAL A 166 10.99 -0.95 -7.14
N TYR A 167 10.12 -0.14 -7.75
CA TYR A 167 10.29 0.27 -9.16
C TYR A 167 11.60 1.01 -9.40
N THR A 168 12.02 1.90 -8.49
CA THR A 168 13.31 2.60 -8.62
C THR A 168 14.48 1.63 -8.53
N LYS A 169 14.41 0.65 -7.63
CA LYS A 169 15.45 -0.38 -7.46
C LYS A 169 15.59 -1.28 -8.68
N LYS A 170 14.47 -1.64 -9.30
CA LYS A 170 14.43 -2.44 -10.52
C LYS A 170 14.63 -1.60 -11.80
N SER A 171 14.92 -0.30 -11.69
CA SER A 171 15.10 0.62 -12.82
C SER A 171 13.90 0.67 -13.79
N MET A 172 12.68 0.46 -13.29
CA MET A 172 11.45 0.43 -14.08
C MET A 172 10.89 1.84 -14.29
N VAL A 173 11.59 2.65 -15.11
CA VAL A 173 11.33 4.10 -15.24
C VAL A 173 9.87 4.42 -15.62
N LYS A 174 9.30 3.71 -16.59
CA LYS A 174 7.92 3.92 -17.03
C LYS A 174 6.93 3.75 -15.88
N HIS A 175 7.07 2.67 -15.10
CA HIS A 175 6.20 2.40 -13.97
C HIS A 175 6.42 3.41 -12.84
N CYS A 176 7.65 3.85 -12.58
CA CYS A 176 7.94 4.93 -11.62
C CYS A 176 7.17 6.21 -11.96
N LEU A 177 7.29 6.70 -13.20
CA LEU A 177 6.70 7.97 -13.61
C LEU A 177 5.16 7.92 -13.58
N LEU A 178 4.58 6.86 -14.17
CA LEU A 178 3.12 6.67 -14.17
C LEU A 178 2.55 6.56 -12.75
N SER A 179 3.20 5.77 -11.90
CA SER A 179 2.78 5.56 -10.51
C SER A 179 2.91 6.83 -9.67
N PHE A 180 4.00 7.60 -9.85
CA PHE A 180 4.26 8.86 -9.17
C PHE A 180 3.21 9.92 -9.55
N GLU A 181 2.96 10.09 -10.84
CA GLU A 181 1.94 11.00 -11.33
C GLU A 181 0.54 10.61 -10.84
N LYS A 182 0.21 9.32 -10.91
CA LYS A 182 -1.08 8.82 -10.45
C LYS A 182 -1.29 9.07 -8.95
N MET A 183 -0.28 8.80 -8.13
CA MET A 183 -0.30 9.06 -6.69
C MET A 183 -0.63 10.53 -6.41
N ILE A 184 0.08 11.44 -7.07
CA ILE A 184 -0.16 12.89 -6.96
C ILE A 184 -1.57 13.27 -7.42
N SER A 185 -2.01 12.78 -8.58
CA SER A 185 -3.33 13.09 -9.15
C SER A 185 -4.49 12.66 -8.24
N LYS A 186 -4.29 11.60 -7.46
CA LYS A 186 -5.28 11.04 -6.52
C LYS A 186 -5.19 11.66 -5.13
N GLY A 187 -4.36 12.68 -4.95
CA GLY A 187 -4.24 13.44 -3.70
C GLY A 187 -3.33 12.81 -2.66
N PHE A 188 -2.51 11.83 -3.04
CA PHE A 188 -1.44 11.30 -2.19
C PHE A 188 -0.17 12.15 -2.36
N SER A 189 0.64 12.20 -1.29
CA SER A 189 1.91 12.91 -1.29
C SER A 189 3.04 11.90 -1.09
N PRO A 190 3.85 11.61 -2.13
CA PRO A 190 5.01 10.74 -1.99
C PRO A 190 6.00 11.32 -0.98
N SER A 191 6.70 10.47 -0.22
CA SER A 191 7.71 10.99 0.71
C SER A 191 8.89 11.61 -0.04
N VAL A 192 9.51 12.61 0.60
CA VAL A 192 10.77 13.25 0.14
C VAL A 192 11.81 12.21 -0.27
N ARG A 193 11.92 11.13 0.50
CA ARG A 193 12.86 10.04 0.23
C ARG A 193 12.58 9.38 -1.12
N ILE A 194 11.31 9.05 -1.41
CA ILE A 194 10.92 8.43 -2.67
C ILE A 194 11.11 9.39 -3.84
N CYS A 195 10.72 10.65 -3.70
CA CYS A 195 10.95 11.65 -4.75
C CYS A 195 12.44 11.77 -5.11
N ASN A 196 13.31 11.81 -4.10
CA ASN A 196 14.76 11.85 -4.31
C ASN A 196 15.27 10.60 -5.05
N LEU A 197 14.69 9.42 -4.80
CA LEU A 197 15.06 8.19 -5.53
C LEU A 197 14.61 8.23 -6.98
N VAL A 198 13.39 8.72 -7.25
CA VAL A 198 12.88 8.90 -8.62
C VAL A 198 13.76 9.90 -9.39
N LEU A 199 14.11 11.04 -8.79
CA LEU A 199 15.01 12.03 -9.40
C LEU A 199 16.39 11.44 -9.70
N ARG A 200 16.97 10.66 -8.78
CA ARG A 200 18.25 9.97 -9.04
C ARG A 200 18.15 8.99 -10.19
N LEU A 201 17.09 8.18 -10.22
CA LEU A 201 16.86 7.24 -11.33
C LEU A 201 16.81 7.97 -12.67
N LEU A 202 16.04 9.06 -12.76
CA LEU A 202 15.87 9.83 -14.00
C LEU A 202 17.18 10.50 -14.44
N ARG A 203 17.93 11.08 -13.49
CA ARG A 203 19.27 11.61 -13.73
C ARG A 203 20.20 10.53 -14.30
N ASP A 204 20.25 9.37 -13.67
CA ASP A 204 21.11 8.27 -14.09
C ASP A 204 20.72 7.73 -15.48
N LYS A 205 19.45 7.89 -15.87
CA LYS A 205 18.91 7.58 -17.20
C LYS A 205 18.97 8.75 -18.19
N LYS A 206 19.54 9.90 -17.79
CA LYS A 206 19.64 11.14 -18.59
C LYS A 206 18.27 11.68 -19.06
N MET A 207 17.21 11.42 -18.30
CA MET A 207 15.84 11.86 -18.57
C MET A 207 15.57 13.20 -17.90
N VAL A 208 16.17 14.26 -18.45
CA VAL A 208 16.22 15.59 -17.83
C VAL A 208 14.83 16.24 -17.75
N ASN A 209 14.02 16.12 -18.81
CA ASN A 209 12.70 16.74 -18.88
C ASN A 209 11.76 16.13 -17.82
N GLU A 210 11.77 14.81 -17.69
CA GLU A 210 10.97 14.09 -16.71
C GLU A 210 11.45 14.38 -15.29
N ALA A 211 12.76 14.52 -15.07
CA ALA A 211 13.31 14.91 -13.77
C ALA A 211 12.86 16.33 -13.36
N GLN A 212 12.87 17.27 -14.30
CA GLN A 212 12.36 18.63 -14.08
C GLN A 212 10.87 18.63 -13.74
N GLU A 213 10.07 17.83 -14.43
CA GLU A 213 8.63 17.70 -14.17
C GLU A 213 8.34 17.11 -12.79
N VAL A 214 9.07 16.07 -12.39
CA VAL A 214 8.98 15.50 -11.04
C VAL A 214 9.35 16.54 -9.99
N TYR A 215 10.45 17.28 -10.19
CA TYR A 215 10.89 18.33 -9.26
C TYR A 215 9.85 19.47 -9.14
N ARG A 216 9.28 19.92 -10.26
CA ARG A 216 8.21 20.92 -10.28
C ARG A 216 7.02 20.47 -9.43
N LYS A 217 6.55 19.23 -9.65
CA LYS A 217 5.44 18.64 -8.89
C LYS A 217 5.74 18.49 -7.40
N MET A 218 7.01 18.29 -7.00
CA MET A 218 7.40 18.31 -5.57
C MET A 218 7.24 19.69 -4.95
N MET A 219 7.71 20.72 -5.66
CA MET A 219 7.66 22.11 -5.17
C MET A 219 6.24 22.62 -5.02
N GLU A 220 5.35 22.27 -5.96
CA GLU A 220 3.92 22.61 -5.89
C GLU A 220 3.19 22.03 -4.67
N ARG A 221 3.76 20.99 -4.04
CA ARG A 221 3.18 20.33 -2.86
C ARG A 221 3.95 20.58 -1.57
N GLU A 222 4.85 21.57 -1.56
CA GLU A 222 5.68 21.92 -0.40
C GLU A 222 6.56 20.76 0.10
N VAL A 223 6.86 19.77 -0.75
CA VAL A 223 7.72 18.63 -0.42
C VAL A 223 9.18 19.05 -0.59
N VAL A 224 9.84 19.45 0.50
CA VAL A 224 11.23 19.93 0.48
C VAL A 224 12.21 18.78 0.24
N PRO A 225 13.07 18.81 -0.80
CA PRO A 225 14.07 17.76 -1.05
C PRO A 225 15.17 17.71 0.02
N ASN A 226 15.40 16.55 0.64
CA ASN A 226 16.46 16.35 1.67
C ASN A 226 17.87 16.07 1.10
N TRP A 227 18.22 16.48 -0.13
CA TRP A 227 19.54 16.23 -0.71
C TRP A 227 20.39 17.52 -0.74
N PRO A 228 21.40 17.68 0.14
CA PRO A 228 22.21 18.90 0.24
C PRO A 228 22.93 19.24 -1.07
N GLY A 229 23.29 18.22 -1.86
CA GLY A 229 23.90 18.38 -3.17
C GLY A 229 22.94 18.59 -4.33
N PHE A 230 21.60 18.66 -4.12
CA PHE A 230 20.62 18.91 -5.19
C PHE A 230 20.20 20.37 -5.15
N CYS A 231 19.92 20.92 -3.96
CA CYS A 231 19.40 22.28 -3.85
C CYS A 231 20.42 23.34 -4.27
N LEU A 232 21.72 23.11 -4.02
CA LEU A 232 22.81 23.98 -4.49
C LEU A 232 23.22 23.65 -5.93
N ARG A 233 23.46 22.37 -6.25
CA ARG A 233 23.87 21.95 -7.60
C ARG A 233 22.79 22.16 -8.66
N TRP A 234 21.49 22.11 -8.35
CA TRP A 234 20.42 22.43 -9.31
C TRP A 234 20.07 23.91 -9.41
N ARG A 235 20.34 24.70 -8.36
CA ARG A 235 20.26 26.16 -8.48
C ARG A 235 21.36 26.68 -9.41
N GLU A 236 22.52 26.01 -9.43
CA GLU A 236 23.63 26.24 -10.35
C GLU A 236 23.45 25.52 -11.71
N GLU A 237 22.94 24.28 -11.77
CA GLU A 237 22.62 23.56 -13.02
C GLU A 237 21.41 24.14 -13.76
N ARG A 238 20.60 24.99 -13.10
CA ARG A 238 19.64 25.88 -13.78
C ARG A 238 20.32 26.74 -14.85
N LEU A 239 21.64 26.99 -14.71
CA LEU A 239 22.48 27.70 -15.69
C LEU A 239 23.30 26.76 -16.59
N MET A 240 23.55 25.50 -16.20
CA MET A 240 24.27 24.52 -17.06
C MET A 240 23.36 23.74 -18.01
N LEU A 241 22.07 23.59 -17.71
CA LEU A 241 21.09 22.94 -18.61
C LEU A 241 20.50 23.90 -19.67
N LEU A 242 21.00 25.15 -19.72
CA LEU A 242 20.70 26.15 -20.75
C LEU A 242 21.87 26.34 -21.74
N ARG A 243 22.82 25.40 -21.80
CA ARG A 243 23.85 25.30 -22.85
C ARG A 243 23.97 23.88 -23.35
#